data_AF-A0A7C4FL69-F1
#
_entry.id   AF-A0A7C4FL69-F1
#
_cell.length_a   1.000
_cell.length_b   1.000
_cell.length_c   1.000
_cell.angle_alpha   90.00
_cell.angle_beta   90.00
_cell.angle_gamma   90.00
#
_symmetry.space_group_name_H-M   'P 1'
#
loop_
_entity.id
_entity.type
_entity.pdbx_description
1 polymer ?
#
loop_
_entity_poly.entity_id
_entity_poly.type
_entity_poly.pdbx_seq_one_letter_code
_entity_poly.pdbx_strand_id
1 'polypeptide(L)'
;MRWREAVSAGGLSVAGVSCIAAFLLIAGCAVSQTQPPRPAGKPSWDLGRYRPMAKMDDTLFDSWLARWENNIVNDSRNRYCDKANGEDIGWLMTPFMDGFYYGYLATKNTKWIDMEFDWADAWITRAVKEPDGYVGWPKQGAAGTQVDNLDSFTADSLLGEAMCLRPLVLLSAHVLATASLKEKYGKKAQEYLALAERIYEKWDSRGSWRETADGGMITIVLPFGIDPATGGWTAGYAQRFAQDKGFSHPNNKANHVARWLLALSDATGKKVYRQRAEKWFILMKSRMKKNEDGTYAIWNYWQPAGPWDYKVDGSPKHWVGVHPNAGYYQIDTEGIVDAYLHELVFTKDDINALIATALATKRYWSALVPFSADIQKEVEAHMKPDSWGGLSGAARYLALQAELRGN
;
A
#
# COMPACT_ATOMS: atom_id res chain seq x y z
N MET A 1 4.47 -43.91 16.29
CA MET A 1 3.44 -44.49 17.19
C MET A 1 2.17 -44.67 16.38
N ARG A 2 1.72 -45.92 16.26
CA ARG A 2 0.52 -46.34 15.53
C ARG A 2 -0.70 -46.23 16.43
N TRP A 3 -1.82 -45.74 15.90
CA TRP A 3 -3.16 -46.11 16.37
C TRP A 3 -4.06 -46.37 15.16
N ARG A 4 -4.80 -47.48 15.22
CA ARG A 4 -5.68 -48.05 14.18
C ARG A 4 -7.16 -47.71 14.46
N GLU A 5 -7.89 -47.56 13.37
CA GLU A 5 -9.22 -48.10 12.97
C GLU A 5 -10.42 -48.18 13.95
N ALA A 6 -11.58 -47.65 13.50
CA ALA A 6 -12.88 -48.34 13.27
C ALA A 6 -13.88 -47.33 12.62
N VAL A 7 -14.39 -47.49 11.38
CA VAL A 7 -15.57 -48.28 10.91
C VAL A 7 -16.90 -47.78 11.54
N SER A 8 -18.02 -47.49 10.87
CA SER A 8 -18.46 -47.36 9.45
C SER A 8 -19.93 -46.87 9.41
N ALA A 9 -20.31 -46.26 8.28
CA ALA A 9 -21.57 -46.40 7.52
C ALA A 9 -22.96 -46.09 8.13
N GLY A 10 -23.73 -45.27 7.39
CA GLY A 10 -25.10 -45.63 7.02
C GLY A 10 -26.17 -44.52 7.02
N GLY A 11 -26.68 -44.17 5.84
CA GLY A 11 -28.14 -44.07 5.62
C GLY A 11 -28.75 -42.69 5.41
N LEU A 12 -29.18 -42.41 4.16
CA LEU A 12 -30.14 -41.38 3.79
C LEU A 12 -31.55 -41.67 4.34
N SER A 13 -32.34 -40.62 4.64
CA SER A 13 -33.73 -40.50 4.16
C SER A 13 -34.26 -39.07 4.31
N VAL A 14 -35.22 -38.74 3.46
CA VAL A 14 -35.80 -37.41 3.15
C VAL A 14 -37.21 -37.31 3.75
N ALA A 15 -37.63 -36.06 4.01
CA ALA A 15 -39.01 -35.53 4.00
C ALA A 15 -39.61 -35.09 5.35
N GLY A 16 -39.66 -33.77 5.54
CA GLY A 16 -40.92 -33.01 5.56
C GLY A 16 -41.73 -32.98 6.85
N VAL A 17 -41.69 -31.85 7.57
CA VAL A 17 -42.84 -31.29 8.31
C VAL A 17 -42.74 -29.76 8.30
N SER A 18 -43.78 -29.11 7.76
CA SER A 18 -44.10 -27.69 7.96
C SER A 18 -44.86 -27.52 9.27
N CYS A 19 -44.53 -26.49 10.08
CA CYS A 19 -45.46 -25.50 10.64
C CYS A 19 -44.88 -24.75 11.87
N ILE A 20 -44.89 -23.42 11.75
CA ILE A 20 -45.28 -22.41 12.76
C ILE A 20 -44.51 -22.37 14.10
N ALA A 21 -43.67 -21.35 14.26
CA ALA A 21 -43.63 -20.55 15.50
C ALA A 21 -43.08 -19.14 15.19
N ALA A 22 -43.93 -18.14 15.35
CA ALA A 22 -43.57 -16.74 15.31
C ALA A 22 -42.73 -16.39 16.56
N PHE A 23 -41.53 -15.86 16.34
CA PHE A 23 -40.79 -15.12 17.36
C PHE A 23 -40.56 -13.69 16.88
N LEU A 24 -41.17 -12.75 17.61
CA LEU A 24 -40.84 -11.33 17.55
C LEU A 24 -39.37 -11.15 17.92
N LEU A 25 -38.55 -10.83 16.92
CA LEU A 25 -37.23 -10.23 17.12
C LEU A 25 -37.41 -8.72 17.02
N ILE A 26 -37.39 -8.06 18.18
CA ILE A 26 -37.16 -6.62 18.28
C ILE A 26 -35.71 -6.41 17.83
N ALA A 27 -35.55 -6.14 16.54
CA ALA A 27 -34.30 -5.63 16.01
C ALA A 27 -34.12 -4.20 16.51
N GLY A 28 -33.32 -4.06 17.57
CA GLY A 28 -32.70 -2.79 17.90
C GLY A 28 -31.81 -2.39 16.74
N CYS A 29 -32.31 -1.54 15.85
CA CYS A 29 -31.50 -0.85 14.87
C CYS A 29 -30.49 0.01 15.65
N ALA A 30 -29.28 -0.52 15.84
CA ALA A 30 -28.13 0.32 16.08
C ALA A 30 -28.02 1.24 14.85
N VAL A 31 -28.43 2.49 15.02
CA VAL A 31 -28.18 3.55 14.05
C VAL A 31 -26.68 3.69 13.98
N SER A 32 -26.07 2.98 13.03
CA SER A 32 -24.74 3.31 12.54
C SER A 32 -24.82 4.76 12.11
N GLN A 33 -24.13 5.64 12.83
CA GLN A 33 -23.96 7.02 12.39
C GLN A 33 -23.19 6.95 11.06
N THR A 34 -23.92 6.90 9.96
CA THR A 34 -23.35 7.02 8.63
C THR A 34 -22.73 8.40 8.56
N GLN A 35 -21.40 8.43 8.45
CA GLN A 35 -20.68 9.68 8.28
C GLN A 35 -21.14 10.34 6.98
N PRO A 36 -21.30 11.68 6.96
CA PRO A 36 -21.72 12.37 5.75
C PRO A 36 -20.67 12.21 4.64
N PRO A 37 -21.09 12.00 3.38
CA PRO A 37 -20.19 11.76 2.26
C PRO A 37 -19.13 12.87 2.11
N ARG A 38 -17.93 12.48 1.68
CA ARG A 38 -16.83 13.43 1.42
C ARG A 38 -17.22 14.40 0.29
N PRO A 39 -17.01 15.73 0.45
CA PRO A 39 -17.14 16.67 -0.66
C PRO A 39 -16.10 16.38 -1.74
N ALA A 40 -16.54 16.40 -3.00
CA ALA A 40 -15.66 16.18 -4.15
C ALA A 40 -14.47 17.15 -4.15
N GLY A 41 -13.28 16.66 -4.49
CA GLY A 41 -12.08 17.48 -4.68
C GLY A 41 -11.18 17.69 -3.45
N LYS A 42 -11.52 17.09 -2.30
CA LYS A 42 -10.61 17.09 -1.14
C LYS A 42 -9.72 15.85 -1.13
N PRO A 43 -8.38 16.01 -1.04
CA PRO A 43 -7.46 14.88 -0.99
C PRO A 43 -7.76 13.95 0.18
N SER A 44 -7.42 12.66 0.04
CA SER A 44 -7.63 11.65 1.08
C SER A 44 -6.88 11.89 2.40
N TRP A 45 -5.95 12.85 2.40
CA TRP A 45 -5.24 13.32 3.58
C TRP A 45 -5.89 14.53 4.27
N ASP A 46 -7.07 15.03 3.87
CA ASP A 46 -7.82 16.05 4.65
C ASP A 46 -8.30 15.45 5.98
N LEU A 47 -7.41 15.51 6.98
CA LEU A 47 -7.63 15.08 8.35
C LEU A 47 -8.42 16.10 9.16
N GLY A 48 -8.96 17.16 8.54
CA GLY A 48 -9.79 18.16 9.20
C GLY A 48 -10.99 17.58 9.97
N ARG A 49 -11.36 16.32 9.68
CA ARG A 49 -12.42 15.54 10.35
C ARG A 49 -11.94 14.70 11.55
N TYR A 50 -10.64 14.52 11.77
CA TYR A 50 -10.07 13.66 12.81
C TYR A 50 -9.08 14.46 13.67
N ARG A 51 -9.59 15.11 14.73
CA ARG A 51 -8.78 15.88 15.67
C ARG A 51 -8.80 15.21 17.05
N PRO A 52 -7.66 14.67 17.47
CA PRO A 52 -6.98 15.36 18.56
C PRO A 52 -5.47 15.49 18.34
N MET A 53 -4.98 15.58 17.09
CA MET A 53 -3.56 15.87 16.87
C MET A 53 -3.23 17.24 17.48
N ALA A 54 -2.27 17.27 18.40
CA ALA A 54 -1.80 18.49 19.01
C ALA A 54 -0.86 19.22 18.04
N LYS A 55 -0.91 20.56 18.06
CA LYS A 55 0.09 21.36 17.37
C LYS A 55 1.46 21.06 18.00
N MET A 56 2.41 20.63 17.17
CA MET A 56 3.80 20.46 17.54
C MET A 56 4.42 21.80 17.93
N ASP A 57 5.29 21.78 18.94
CA ASP A 57 6.06 22.95 19.37
C ASP A 57 6.77 23.63 18.18
N ASP A 58 6.80 24.97 18.19
CA ASP A 58 7.34 25.75 17.08
C ASP A 58 8.86 25.52 16.91
N THR A 59 9.60 25.46 18.02
CA THR A 59 11.05 25.19 18.00
C THR A 59 11.34 23.77 17.52
N LEU A 60 10.56 22.78 17.97
CA LEU A 60 10.72 21.40 17.56
C LEU A 60 10.43 21.22 16.07
N PHE A 61 9.37 21.84 15.56
CA PHE A 61 9.03 21.80 14.13
C PHE A 61 10.12 22.40 13.27
N ASP A 62 10.62 23.59 13.62
CA ASP A 62 11.67 24.27 12.85
C ASP A 62 12.97 23.43 12.86
N SER A 63 13.31 22.83 14.01
CA SER A 63 14.44 21.92 14.14
C SER A 63 14.28 20.67 13.27
N TRP A 64 13.09 20.05 13.27
CA TRP A 64 12.80 18.87 12.44
C TRP A 64 12.84 19.21 10.96
N LEU A 65 12.23 20.33 10.55
CA LEU A 65 12.21 20.78 9.18
C LEU A 65 13.64 21.04 8.67
N ALA A 66 14.47 21.73 9.44
CA ALA A 66 15.86 22.00 9.07
C ALA A 66 16.70 20.71 8.95
N ARG A 67 16.55 19.77 9.90
CA ARG A 67 17.26 18.48 9.86
C ARG A 67 16.82 17.62 8.68
N TRP A 68 15.52 17.53 8.44
CA TRP A 68 14.97 16.80 7.31
C TRP A 68 15.41 17.42 5.97
N GLU A 69 15.29 18.74 5.81
CA GLU A 69 15.68 19.43 4.57
C GLU A 69 17.17 19.21 4.27
N ASN A 70 18.04 19.36 5.27
CA ASN A 70 19.46 19.09 5.10
C ASN A 70 19.73 17.61 4.74
N ASN A 71 19.01 16.68 5.36
CA ASN A 71 19.16 15.25 5.08
C ASN A 71 18.74 14.89 3.66
N ILE A 72 17.52 15.26 3.25
CA ILE A 72 17.00 14.90 1.93
C ILE A 72 17.79 15.56 0.80
N VAL A 73 18.22 16.82 0.95
CA VAL A 73 19.04 17.50 -0.06
C VAL A 73 20.40 16.82 -0.20
N ASN A 74 21.07 16.48 0.91
CA ASN A 74 22.37 15.83 0.84
C ASN A 74 22.30 14.40 0.31
N ASP A 75 21.34 13.60 0.79
CA ASP A 75 21.23 12.20 0.41
C ASP A 75 20.69 12.06 -1.02
N SER A 76 19.86 12.99 -1.51
CA SER A 76 19.37 12.95 -2.90
C SER A 76 20.48 12.97 -3.97
N ARG A 77 21.72 13.31 -3.60
CA ARG A 77 22.90 13.18 -4.48
C ARG A 77 23.24 11.72 -4.83
N ASN A 78 22.70 10.74 -4.10
CA ASN A 78 22.88 9.31 -4.40
C ASN A 78 22.27 8.90 -5.76
N ARG A 79 21.32 9.70 -6.26
CA ARG A 79 20.60 9.53 -7.54
C ARG A 79 20.12 8.09 -7.79
N TYR A 80 19.33 7.51 -6.89
CA TYR A 80 18.78 6.18 -7.13
C TYR A 80 17.91 6.09 -8.41
N CYS A 81 17.23 7.16 -8.80
CA CYS A 81 16.55 7.30 -10.10
C CYS A 81 17.44 6.98 -11.32
N ASP A 82 18.77 7.17 -11.22
CA ASP A 82 19.69 6.98 -12.34
C ASP A 82 20.16 5.52 -12.45
N LYS A 83 19.77 4.63 -11.52
CA LYS A 83 20.31 3.27 -11.42
C LYS A 83 19.32 2.19 -10.97
N ALA A 84 18.33 2.50 -10.14
CA ALA A 84 17.40 1.53 -9.58
C ALA A 84 16.51 0.90 -10.68
N ASN A 85 16.26 -0.41 -10.56
CA ASN A 85 15.41 -1.22 -11.43
C ASN A 85 14.66 -2.26 -10.59
N GLY A 86 13.58 -2.84 -11.13
CA GLY A 86 12.74 -3.79 -10.41
C GLY A 86 12.28 -3.26 -9.05
N GLU A 87 12.30 -4.10 -8.02
CA GLU A 87 11.83 -3.72 -6.69
C GLU A 87 12.71 -2.66 -5.99
N ASP A 88 13.97 -2.48 -6.41
CA ASP A 88 14.84 -1.45 -5.84
C ASP A 88 14.32 -0.04 -6.13
N ILE A 89 13.55 0.15 -7.21
CA ILE A 89 12.85 1.41 -7.48
C ILE A 89 11.98 1.78 -6.28
N GLY A 90 11.20 0.81 -5.78
CA GLY A 90 10.33 1.01 -4.64
C GLY A 90 11.11 1.35 -3.38
N TRP A 91 12.10 0.52 -3.02
CA TRP A 91 12.78 0.69 -1.73
C TRP A 91 13.77 1.85 -1.69
N LEU A 92 14.42 2.18 -2.80
CA LEU A 92 15.48 3.19 -2.83
C LEU A 92 15.01 4.56 -3.32
N MET A 93 13.99 4.63 -4.17
CA MET A 93 13.51 5.92 -4.69
C MET A 93 12.33 6.48 -3.89
N THR A 94 11.38 5.64 -3.49
CA THR A 94 10.14 6.11 -2.84
C THR A 94 10.38 6.97 -1.60
N PRO A 95 11.39 6.71 -0.73
CA PRO A 95 11.68 7.61 0.40
C PRO A 95 11.96 9.05 -0.02
N PHE A 96 12.61 9.26 -1.17
CA PHE A 96 12.85 10.59 -1.75
C PHE A 96 11.60 11.15 -2.40
N MET A 97 10.89 10.35 -3.20
CA MET A 97 9.68 10.80 -3.90
C MET A 97 8.57 11.22 -2.93
N ASP A 98 8.28 10.41 -1.90
CA ASP A 98 7.38 10.82 -0.80
C ASP A 98 7.93 12.04 -0.06
N GLY A 99 9.24 12.09 0.18
CA GLY A 99 9.90 13.22 0.82
C GLY A 99 9.69 14.53 0.06
N PHE A 100 9.86 14.54 -1.27
CA PHE A 100 9.63 15.71 -2.10
C PHE A 100 8.15 16.13 -2.11
N TYR A 101 7.23 15.19 -2.31
CA TYR A 101 5.79 15.49 -2.28
C TYR A 101 5.36 16.09 -0.92
N TYR A 102 5.67 15.42 0.18
CA TYR A 102 5.30 15.91 1.51
C TYR A 102 6.12 17.14 1.92
N GLY A 103 7.33 17.30 1.42
CA GLY A 103 8.14 18.50 1.56
C GLY A 103 7.49 19.74 0.95
N TYR A 104 6.91 19.58 -0.25
CA TYR A 104 6.07 20.61 -0.85
C TYR A 104 4.85 20.91 0.03
N LEU A 105 4.14 19.90 0.52
CA LEU A 105 2.96 20.14 1.38
C LEU A 105 3.31 20.87 2.68
N ALA A 106 4.47 20.56 3.28
CA ALA A 106 4.94 21.15 4.53
C ALA A 106 5.42 22.60 4.38
N THR A 107 5.98 22.97 3.22
CA THR A 107 6.68 24.25 3.03
C THR A 107 6.09 25.17 1.97
N LYS A 108 5.23 24.63 1.09
CA LYS A 108 4.75 25.23 -0.17
C LYS A 108 5.87 25.68 -1.11
N ASN A 109 7.10 25.22 -0.90
CA ASN A 109 8.24 25.59 -1.73
C ASN A 109 8.28 24.72 -2.99
N THR A 110 8.13 25.34 -4.16
CA THR A 110 8.10 24.64 -5.46
C THR A 110 9.41 23.92 -5.82
N LYS A 111 10.53 24.21 -5.12
CA LYS A 111 11.77 23.45 -5.27
C LYS A 111 11.57 21.94 -5.11
N TRP A 112 10.64 21.54 -4.24
CA TRP A 112 10.37 20.13 -3.98
C TRP A 112 9.62 19.48 -5.15
N ILE A 113 8.72 20.21 -5.80
CA ILE A 113 8.06 19.77 -7.05
C ILE A 113 9.12 19.59 -8.15
N ASP A 114 10.02 20.56 -8.28
CA ASP A 114 11.11 20.50 -9.27
C ASP A 114 12.01 19.27 -9.04
N MET A 115 12.35 18.95 -7.78
CA MET A 115 13.14 17.76 -7.44
C MET A 115 12.40 16.44 -7.72
N GLU A 116 11.10 16.35 -7.43
CA GLU A 116 10.33 15.14 -7.72
C GLU A 116 10.22 14.89 -9.22
N PHE A 117 10.00 15.95 -10.01
CA PHE A 117 9.91 15.85 -11.47
C PHE A 117 11.26 15.51 -12.11
N ASP A 118 12.36 16.07 -11.60
CA ASP A 118 13.72 15.70 -12.02
C ASP A 118 14.00 14.20 -11.78
N TRP A 119 13.67 13.69 -10.59
CA TRP A 119 13.84 12.27 -10.27
C TRP A 119 12.95 11.36 -11.12
N ALA A 120 11.68 11.75 -11.32
CA ALA A 120 10.75 11.02 -12.16
C ALA A 120 11.24 10.97 -13.61
N ASP A 121 11.69 12.09 -14.17
CA ASP A 121 12.16 12.15 -15.56
C ASP A 121 13.44 11.35 -15.79
N ALA A 122 14.39 11.41 -14.84
CA ALA A 122 15.59 10.59 -14.88
C ALA A 122 15.27 9.10 -14.90
N TRP A 123 14.32 8.67 -14.05
CA TRP A 123 13.86 7.29 -13.99
C TRP A 123 13.09 6.87 -15.26
N ILE A 124 12.15 7.70 -15.72
CA ILE A 124 11.30 7.40 -16.89
C ILE A 124 12.11 7.31 -18.18
N THR A 125 13.13 8.14 -18.35
CA THR A 125 14.00 8.12 -19.53
C THR A 125 14.74 6.79 -19.71
N ARG A 126 14.92 6.03 -18.62
CA ARG A 126 15.57 4.71 -18.63
C ARG A 126 14.61 3.55 -18.96
N ALA A 127 13.31 3.81 -19.07
CA ALA A 127 12.34 2.76 -19.29
C ALA A 127 12.57 2.08 -20.65
N VAL A 128 12.50 0.76 -20.68
CA VAL A 128 12.66 -0.03 -21.91
C VAL A 128 11.29 -0.45 -22.44
N LYS A 129 11.15 -0.56 -23.75
CA LYS A 129 9.96 -1.17 -24.36
C LYS A 129 10.07 -2.69 -24.26
N GLU A 130 9.10 -3.31 -23.61
CA GLU A 130 9.05 -4.75 -23.36
C GLU A 130 8.30 -5.50 -24.48
N PRO A 131 8.32 -6.85 -24.50
CA PRO A 131 7.79 -7.62 -25.64
C PRO A 131 6.27 -7.46 -25.86
N ASP A 132 5.52 -7.05 -24.83
CA ASP A 132 4.09 -6.72 -24.93
C ASP A 132 3.82 -5.24 -25.28
N GLY A 133 4.87 -4.46 -25.57
CA GLY A 133 4.79 -3.07 -26.01
C GLY A 133 4.62 -2.05 -24.89
N TYR A 134 4.51 -2.48 -23.63
CA TYR A 134 4.55 -1.58 -22.48
C TYR A 134 5.98 -1.17 -22.15
N VAL A 135 6.13 -0.13 -21.31
CA VAL A 135 7.42 0.26 -20.75
C VAL A 135 7.65 -0.38 -19.39
N GLY A 136 8.90 -0.70 -19.08
CA GLY A 136 9.32 -1.31 -17.83
C GLY A 136 10.76 -0.98 -17.45
N TRP A 137 11.17 -1.46 -16.27
CA TRP A 137 12.51 -1.33 -15.73
C TRP A 137 13.00 -2.70 -15.23
N PRO A 138 13.17 -3.66 -16.13
CA PRO A 138 13.38 -5.04 -15.75
C PRO A 138 14.79 -5.25 -15.21
N LYS A 139 14.93 -6.17 -14.26
CA LYS A 139 16.22 -6.73 -13.85
C LYS A 139 16.08 -8.20 -13.49
N GLN A 140 17.20 -8.91 -13.45
CA GLN A 140 17.23 -10.21 -12.79
C GLN A 140 16.96 -10.02 -11.28
N GLY A 141 16.17 -10.90 -10.68
CA GLY A 141 15.81 -10.79 -9.26
C GLY A 141 14.90 -9.61 -8.95
N ALA A 142 14.07 -9.19 -9.90
CA ALA A 142 13.27 -7.98 -9.75
C ALA A 142 12.20 -8.04 -8.64
N ALA A 143 11.76 -9.22 -8.24
CA ALA A 143 10.71 -9.39 -7.22
C ALA A 143 11.23 -9.45 -5.78
N GLY A 144 12.55 -9.51 -5.59
CA GLY A 144 13.21 -9.51 -4.29
C GLY A 144 12.70 -10.60 -3.34
N THR A 145 12.18 -11.71 -3.87
CA THR A 145 11.60 -12.80 -3.07
C THR A 145 11.84 -14.13 -3.77
N GLN A 146 12.76 -14.91 -3.22
CA GLN A 146 13.18 -16.19 -3.78
C GLN A 146 12.14 -17.28 -3.48
N VAL A 147 11.08 -17.31 -4.29
CA VAL A 147 10.05 -18.35 -4.32
C VAL A 147 9.97 -18.87 -5.75
N ASP A 148 9.82 -20.18 -5.96
CA ASP A 148 9.62 -20.83 -7.26
C ASP A 148 10.59 -20.39 -8.38
N ASN A 149 11.83 -20.02 -8.02
CA ASN A 149 12.81 -19.43 -8.93
C ASN A 149 12.31 -18.17 -9.67
N LEU A 150 11.31 -17.46 -9.14
CA LEU A 150 10.78 -16.23 -9.75
C LEU A 150 11.87 -15.15 -9.87
N ASP A 151 12.81 -15.10 -8.93
CA ASP A 151 13.96 -14.20 -8.99
C ASP A 151 15.00 -14.59 -10.07
N SER A 152 14.89 -15.77 -10.68
CA SER A 152 15.78 -16.13 -11.81
C SER A 152 15.42 -15.39 -13.10
N PHE A 153 14.19 -14.86 -13.18
CA PHE A 153 13.73 -14.13 -14.35
C PHE A 153 14.26 -12.71 -14.39
N THR A 154 14.49 -12.21 -15.61
CA THR A 154 14.59 -10.78 -15.86
C THR A 154 13.17 -10.24 -16.02
N ALA A 155 12.66 -9.48 -15.05
CA ALA A 155 11.27 -9.04 -15.04
C ALA A 155 11.12 -7.65 -14.42
N ASP A 156 9.94 -7.05 -14.56
CA ASP A 156 9.54 -5.87 -13.82
C ASP A 156 9.14 -6.19 -12.37
N SER A 157 9.02 -5.16 -11.53
CA SER A 157 8.40 -5.27 -10.19
C SER A 157 7.17 -4.40 -10.09
N LEU A 158 6.01 -5.03 -9.90
CA LEU A 158 4.74 -4.33 -9.69
C LEU A 158 4.81 -3.48 -8.43
N LEU A 159 5.43 -4.02 -7.37
CA LEU A 159 5.65 -3.26 -6.14
C LEU A 159 6.51 -2.03 -6.41
N GLY A 160 7.68 -2.22 -7.05
CA GLY A 160 8.66 -1.15 -7.25
C GLY A 160 8.03 0.04 -7.98
N GLU A 161 7.31 -0.25 -9.06
CA GLU A 161 6.60 0.77 -9.84
C GLU A 161 5.46 1.42 -9.06
N ALA A 162 4.61 0.63 -8.38
CA ALA A 162 3.49 1.17 -7.61
C ALA A 162 3.94 2.10 -6.47
N MET A 163 5.00 1.72 -5.75
CA MET A 163 5.56 2.53 -4.67
C MET A 163 6.06 3.88 -5.18
N CYS A 164 6.82 3.90 -6.28
CA CYS A 164 7.38 5.13 -6.83
C CYS A 164 6.34 6.00 -7.56
N LEU A 165 5.34 5.38 -8.21
CA LEU A 165 4.27 6.10 -8.89
C LEU A 165 3.28 6.73 -7.92
N ARG A 166 3.08 6.18 -6.71
CA ARG A 166 2.14 6.75 -5.73
C ARG A 166 2.41 8.23 -5.42
N PRO A 167 3.59 8.65 -4.92
CA PRO A 167 3.87 10.07 -4.66
C PRO A 167 3.72 10.93 -5.92
N LEU A 168 4.16 10.42 -7.08
CA LEU A 168 4.04 11.14 -8.36
C LEU A 168 2.58 11.39 -8.77
N VAL A 169 1.70 10.40 -8.55
CA VAL A 169 0.24 10.54 -8.75
C VAL A 169 -0.36 11.55 -7.78
N LEU A 170 0.03 11.49 -6.50
CA LEU A 170 -0.44 12.42 -5.47
C LEU A 170 -0.04 13.87 -5.79
N LEU A 171 1.23 14.10 -6.12
CA LEU A 171 1.73 15.42 -6.52
C LEU A 171 1.04 15.90 -7.80
N SER A 172 0.91 15.04 -8.80
CA SER A 172 0.26 15.41 -10.08
C SER A 172 -1.19 15.81 -9.87
N ALA A 173 -1.94 15.09 -9.05
CA ALA A 173 -3.31 15.46 -8.69
C ALA A 173 -3.35 16.82 -7.97
N HIS A 174 -2.43 17.07 -7.03
CA HIS A 174 -2.33 18.34 -6.32
C HIS A 174 -1.99 19.52 -7.25
N VAL A 175 -1.03 19.33 -8.16
CA VAL A 175 -0.67 20.30 -9.20
C VAL A 175 -1.87 20.66 -10.06
N LEU A 176 -2.63 19.66 -10.52
CA LEU A 176 -3.77 19.88 -11.41
C LEU A 176 -4.97 20.52 -10.71
N ALA A 177 -5.08 20.37 -9.38
CA ALA A 177 -6.09 21.01 -8.56
C ALA A 177 -5.74 22.46 -8.19
N THR A 178 -4.48 22.88 -8.32
CA THR A 178 -4.01 24.20 -7.89
C THR A 178 -3.69 25.08 -9.09
N ALA A 179 -4.43 26.18 -9.30
CA ALA A 179 -4.36 26.98 -10.53
C ALA A 179 -2.93 27.46 -10.88
N SER A 180 -2.20 28.02 -9.91
CA SER A 180 -0.83 28.50 -10.10
C SER A 180 0.17 27.39 -10.43
N LEU A 181 0.03 26.22 -9.78
CA LEU A 181 0.89 25.07 -10.08
C LEU A 181 0.54 24.48 -11.44
N LYS A 182 -0.75 24.39 -11.78
CA LYS A 182 -1.23 23.86 -13.06
C LYS A 182 -0.69 24.67 -14.24
N GLU A 183 -0.59 25.99 -14.10
CA GLU A 183 0.01 26.86 -15.12
C GLU A 183 1.47 26.47 -15.41
N LYS A 184 2.27 26.21 -14.37
CA LYS A 184 3.69 25.88 -14.51
C LYS A 184 3.96 24.40 -14.83
N TYR A 185 3.24 23.49 -14.17
CA TYR A 185 3.55 22.06 -14.11
C TYR A 185 2.48 21.16 -14.70
N GLY A 186 1.32 21.71 -15.09
CA GLY A 186 0.12 20.93 -15.42
C GLY A 186 0.31 19.95 -16.57
N LYS A 187 1.06 20.32 -17.62
CA LYS A 187 1.35 19.41 -18.74
C LYS A 187 2.09 18.16 -18.26
N LYS A 188 3.14 18.35 -17.46
CA LYS A 188 3.96 17.25 -16.96
C LYS A 188 3.19 16.36 -15.98
N ALA A 189 2.40 16.97 -15.09
CA ALA A 189 1.50 16.25 -14.21
C ALA A 189 0.51 15.35 -14.97
N GLN A 190 -0.03 15.81 -16.12
CA GLN A 190 -0.89 14.98 -16.96
C GLN A 190 -0.13 13.80 -17.60
N GLU A 191 1.09 14.02 -18.07
CA GLU A 191 1.94 12.96 -18.62
C GLU A 191 2.23 11.86 -17.58
N TYR A 192 2.50 12.23 -16.32
CA TYR A 192 2.72 11.27 -15.25
C TYR A 192 1.47 10.49 -14.85
N LEU A 193 0.30 11.14 -14.79
CA LEU A 193 -0.96 10.42 -14.56
C LEU A 193 -1.23 9.43 -15.70
N ALA A 194 -1.04 9.83 -16.96
CA ALA A 194 -1.21 8.95 -18.10
C ALA A 194 -0.24 7.75 -18.06
N LEU A 195 1.01 7.97 -17.65
CA LEU A 195 1.97 6.88 -17.42
C LEU A 195 1.48 5.92 -16.33
N ALA A 196 1.03 6.45 -15.18
CA ALA A 196 0.56 5.61 -14.08
C ALA A 196 -0.66 4.76 -14.48
N GLU A 197 -1.60 5.33 -15.25
CA GLU A 197 -2.72 4.56 -15.82
C GLU A 197 -2.24 3.48 -16.81
N ARG A 198 -1.25 3.79 -17.65
CA ARG A 198 -0.66 2.83 -18.60
C ARG A 198 0.08 1.69 -17.89
N ILE A 199 0.77 1.98 -16.78
CA ILE A 199 1.42 0.97 -15.95
C ILE A 199 0.38 0.09 -15.24
N TYR A 200 -0.76 0.64 -14.82
CA TYR A 200 -1.86 -0.19 -14.34
C TYR A 200 -2.34 -1.17 -15.42
N GLU A 201 -2.57 -0.69 -16.64
CA GLU A 201 -3.00 -1.53 -17.78
C GLU A 201 -1.98 -2.63 -18.09
N LYS A 202 -0.68 -2.32 -17.98
CA LYS A 202 0.42 -3.29 -18.09
C LYS A 202 0.21 -4.45 -17.14
N TRP A 203 0.12 -4.18 -15.85
CA TRP A 203 -0.01 -5.22 -14.82
C TRP A 203 -1.35 -5.96 -14.87
N ASP A 204 -2.40 -5.28 -15.33
CA ASP A 204 -3.67 -5.95 -15.59
C ASP A 204 -3.57 -6.97 -16.73
N SER A 205 -3.01 -6.57 -17.87
CA SER A 205 -2.82 -7.45 -19.04
C SER A 205 -1.86 -8.62 -18.78
N ARG A 206 -0.98 -8.45 -17.78
CA ARG A 206 -0.03 -9.46 -17.31
C ARG A 206 -0.64 -10.44 -16.30
N GLY A 207 -1.89 -10.24 -15.90
CA GLY A 207 -2.56 -11.12 -14.95
C GLY A 207 -1.97 -11.03 -13.56
N SER A 208 -1.56 -9.85 -13.09
CA SER A 208 -0.94 -9.69 -11.77
C SER A 208 -1.90 -9.70 -10.58
N TRP A 209 -3.20 -9.92 -10.84
CA TRP A 209 -4.25 -9.88 -9.84
C TRP A 209 -4.88 -11.27 -9.71
N ARG A 210 -5.15 -11.70 -8.48
CA ARG A 210 -5.85 -12.96 -8.19
C ARG A 210 -6.99 -12.69 -7.23
N GLU A 211 -8.19 -13.15 -7.59
CA GLU A 211 -9.33 -13.13 -6.68
C GLU A 211 -9.19 -14.23 -5.63
N THR A 212 -9.58 -13.92 -4.40
CA THR A 212 -9.57 -14.87 -3.29
C THR A 212 -10.97 -15.39 -3.01
N ALA A 213 -11.07 -16.57 -2.40
CA ALA A 213 -12.36 -17.24 -2.17
C ALA A 213 -13.30 -16.44 -1.24
N ASP A 214 -12.76 -15.55 -0.40
CA ASP A 214 -13.49 -14.65 0.48
C ASP A 214 -13.98 -13.36 -0.21
N GLY A 215 -13.89 -13.28 -1.54
CA GLY A 215 -14.29 -12.12 -2.32
C GLY A 215 -13.24 -11.00 -2.36
N GLY A 216 -12.08 -11.21 -1.73
CA GLY A 216 -10.93 -10.32 -1.81
C GLY A 216 -10.12 -10.46 -3.11
N MET A 217 -9.00 -9.77 -3.16
CA MET A 217 -8.04 -9.82 -4.26
C MET A 217 -6.64 -9.56 -3.74
N ILE A 218 -5.65 -10.19 -4.35
CA ILE A 218 -4.23 -9.95 -4.05
C ILE A 218 -3.41 -9.76 -5.31
N THR A 219 -2.34 -9.00 -5.19
CA THR A 219 -1.31 -8.92 -6.22
C THR A 219 -0.37 -10.10 -6.12
N ILE A 220 0.16 -10.54 -7.26
CA ILE A 220 1.14 -11.63 -7.33
C ILE A 220 2.45 -11.20 -7.99
N VAL A 221 3.53 -11.85 -7.58
CA VAL A 221 4.77 -11.95 -8.36
C VAL A 221 4.48 -12.87 -9.55
N LEU A 222 4.83 -12.39 -10.75
CA LEU A 222 4.51 -13.08 -12.00
C LEU A 222 5.42 -14.31 -12.23
N PRO A 223 4.88 -15.41 -12.77
CA PRO A 223 5.62 -16.66 -13.03
C PRO A 223 6.39 -16.65 -14.35
N PHE A 224 6.83 -15.47 -14.83
CA PHE A 224 7.50 -15.31 -16.11
C PHE A 224 8.39 -14.07 -16.11
N GLY A 225 9.23 -13.95 -17.14
CA GLY A 225 9.99 -12.74 -17.43
C GLY A 225 10.45 -12.68 -18.87
N ILE A 226 11.36 -11.77 -19.15
CA ILE A 226 12.02 -11.59 -20.43
C ILE A 226 13.18 -12.59 -20.51
N ASP A 227 13.22 -13.34 -21.62
CA ASP A 227 14.36 -14.17 -21.96
C ASP A 227 15.45 -13.29 -22.61
N PRO A 228 16.62 -13.13 -21.99
CA PRO A 228 17.68 -12.29 -22.52
C PRO A 228 18.28 -12.82 -23.84
N ALA A 229 18.11 -14.10 -24.16
CA ALA A 229 18.61 -14.68 -25.41
C ALA A 229 17.73 -14.33 -26.61
N THR A 230 16.41 -14.24 -26.42
CA THR A 230 15.45 -14.00 -27.49
C THR A 230 14.86 -12.59 -27.48
N GLY A 231 14.96 -11.88 -26.36
CA GLY A 231 14.25 -10.64 -26.11
C GLY A 231 12.73 -10.81 -26.03
N GLY A 232 12.23 -12.05 -25.99
CA GLY A 232 10.82 -12.38 -25.89
C GLY A 232 10.40 -12.76 -24.47
N TRP A 233 9.11 -13.01 -24.27
CA TRP A 233 8.62 -13.56 -23.01
C TRP A 233 9.02 -15.03 -22.85
N THR A 234 9.35 -15.45 -21.61
CA THR A 234 9.45 -16.87 -21.29
C THR A 234 8.10 -17.58 -21.45
N ALA A 235 8.12 -18.91 -21.58
CA ALA A 235 6.92 -19.72 -21.81
C ALA A 235 5.82 -19.52 -20.75
N GLY A 236 6.18 -19.11 -19.53
CA GLY A 236 5.23 -18.80 -18.45
C GLY A 236 4.23 -17.68 -18.79
N TYR A 237 4.54 -16.80 -19.74
CA TYR A 237 3.64 -15.72 -20.16
C TYR A 237 2.33 -16.24 -20.76
N ALA A 238 2.36 -17.38 -21.45
CA ALA A 238 1.16 -18.02 -21.97
C ALA A 238 0.21 -18.49 -20.85
N GLN A 239 0.74 -18.72 -19.64
CA GLN A 239 0.01 -19.20 -18.47
C GLN A 239 -0.24 -18.10 -17.43
N ARG A 240 -0.06 -16.83 -17.78
CA ARG A 240 -0.11 -15.71 -16.82
C ARG A 240 -1.46 -15.53 -16.08
N PHE A 241 -2.54 -16.05 -16.64
CA PHE A 241 -3.87 -16.06 -16.02
C PHE A 241 -4.23 -17.38 -15.32
N ALA A 242 -3.32 -18.35 -15.30
CA ALA A 242 -3.56 -19.63 -14.65
C ALA A 242 -3.72 -19.45 -13.13
N GLN A 243 -4.75 -20.07 -12.57
CA GLN A 243 -5.15 -19.92 -11.17
C GLN A 243 -4.23 -20.67 -10.20
N ASP A 244 -3.38 -21.57 -10.68
CA ASP A 244 -2.40 -22.32 -9.90
C ASP A 244 -0.97 -21.74 -10.02
N LYS A 245 -0.79 -20.64 -10.76
CA LYS A 245 0.52 -20.01 -11.00
C LYS A 245 0.64 -18.65 -10.34
N GLY A 246 1.86 -18.36 -9.88
CA GLY A 246 2.25 -17.12 -9.23
C GLY A 246 2.60 -17.30 -7.76
N PHE A 247 2.83 -16.18 -7.09
CA PHE A 247 3.07 -16.09 -5.66
C PHE A 247 2.50 -14.78 -5.12
N SER A 248 1.63 -14.85 -4.11
CA SER A 248 1.05 -13.67 -3.48
C SER A 248 2.11 -12.76 -2.88
N HIS A 249 1.97 -11.46 -3.14
CA HIS A 249 2.74 -10.47 -2.40
C HIS A 249 2.45 -10.56 -0.88
N PRO A 250 3.48 -10.41 -0.02
CA PRO A 250 3.29 -10.14 1.41
C PRO A 250 2.42 -8.92 1.66
N ASN A 251 1.83 -8.84 2.87
CA ASN A 251 0.82 -7.82 3.19
C ASN A 251 1.35 -6.41 2.96
N ASN A 252 2.58 -6.12 3.40
CA ASN A 252 3.20 -4.81 3.25
C ASN A 252 3.35 -4.41 1.78
N LYS A 253 3.75 -5.37 0.91
CA LYS A 253 3.89 -5.14 -0.53
C LYS A 253 2.52 -4.86 -1.15
N ALA A 254 1.51 -5.68 -0.84
CA ALA A 254 0.15 -5.49 -1.36
C ALA A 254 -0.51 -4.19 -0.87
N ASN A 255 -0.21 -3.76 0.37
CA ASN A 255 -0.64 -2.47 0.90
C ASN A 255 -0.08 -1.28 0.11
N HIS A 256 1.20 -1.28 -0.28
CA HIS A 256 1.74 -0.23 -1.16
C HIS A 256 1.00 -0.14 -2.50
N VAL A 257 0.69 -1.29 -3.11
CA VAL A 257 -0.07 -1.32 -4.37
C VAL A 257 -1.47 -0.76 -4.18
N ALA A 258 -2.19 -1.19 -3.13
CA ALA A 258 -3.52 -0.70 -2.85
C ALA A 258 -3.53 0.82 -2.62
N ARG A 259 -2.53 1.37 -1.92
CA ARG A 259 -2.37 2.82 -1.71
C ARG A 259 -2.12 3.57 -3.02
N TRP A 260 -1.35 3.00 -3.95
CA TRP A 260 -1.20 3.56 -5.29
C TRP A 260 -2.53 3.56 -6.07
N LEU A 261 -3.30 2.47 -6.01
CA LEU A 261 -4.62 2.39 -6.63
C LEU A 261 -5.60 3.41 -6.03
N LEU A 262 -5.56 3.65 -4.72
CA LEU A 262 -6.36 4.71 -4.10
C LEU A 262 -5.95 6.08 -4.61
N ALA A 263 -4.66 6.38 -4.71
CA ALA A 263 -4.16 7.63 -5.29
C ALA A 263 -4.63 7.82 -6.75
N LEU A 264 -4.57 6.76 -7.57
CA LEU A 264 -5.11 6.78 -8.93
C LEU A 264 -6.62 7.01 -8.97
N SER A 265 -7.37 6.36 -8.07
CA SER A 265 -8.82 6.58 -7.96
C SER A 265 -9.14 8.04 -7.65
N ASP A 266 -8.44 8.63 -6.69
CA ASP A 266 -8.64 10.02 -6.29
C ASP A 266 -8.30 10.98 -7.44
N ALA A 267 -7.20 10.72 -8.16
CA ALA A 267 -6.72 11.58 -9.25
C ALA A 267 -7.60 11.51 -10.51
N THR A 268 -8.17 10.34 -10.82
CA THR A 268 -8.85 10.09 -12.11
C THR A 268 -10.36 9.90 -12.00
N GLY A 269 -10.88 9.60 -10.81
CA GLY A 269 -12.28 9.21 -10.59
C GLY A 269 -12.64 7.82 -11.13
N LYS A 270 -11.70 7.04 -11.68
CA LYS A 270 -11.99 5.71 -12.24
C LYS A 270 -12.21 4.68 -11.13
N LYS A 271 -13.40 4.10 -11.09
CA LYS A 271 -13.85 3.17 -10.04
C LYS A 271 -13.02 1.89 -9.94
N VAL A 272 -12.43 1.42 -11.04
CA VAL A 272 -11.70 0.15 -11.08
C VAL A 272 -10.53 0.12 -10.09
N TYR A 273 -9.85 1.26 -9.89
CA TYR A 273 -8.73 1.34 -8.96
C TYR A 273 -9.19 1.19 -7.51
N ARG A 274 -10.23 1.95 -7.12
CA ARG A 274 -10.85 1.84 -5.79
C ARG A 274 -11.39 0.44 -5.51
N GLN A 275 -12.10 -0.16 -6.46
CA GLN A 275 -12.68 -1.50 -6.29
C GLN A 275 -11.61 -2.56 -6.07
N ARG A 276 -10.46 -2.47 -6.76
CA ARG A 276 -9.34 -3.40 -6.54
C ARG A 276 -8.66 -3.18 -5.20
N ALA A 277 -8.44 -1.93 -4.81
CA ALA A 277 -7.90 -1.61 -3.50
C ALA A 277 -8.82 -2.12 -2.38
N GLU A 278 -10.13 -1.92 -2.50
CA GLU A 278 -11.15 -2.43 -1.57
C GLU A 278 -11.09 -3.95 -1.44
N LYS A 279 -11.01 -4.69 -2.56
CA LYS A 279 -10.85 -6.15 -2.52
C LYS A 279 -9.57 -6.59 -1.79
N TRP A 280 -8.47 -5.86 -1.93
CA TRP A 280 -7.28 -6.13 -1.10
C TRP A 280 -7.56 -5.90 0.39
N PHE A 281 -8.22 -4.80 0.74
CA PHE A 281 -8.50 -4.49 2.15
C PHE A 281 -9.49 -5.47 2.80
N ILE A 282 -10.42 -6.06 2.03
CA ILE A 282 -11.27 -7.17 2.49
C ILE A 282 -10.39 -8.35 2.95
N LEU A 283 -9.44 -8.77 2.10
CA LEU A 283 -8.50 -9.84 2.43
C LEU A 283 -7.56 -9.47 3.58
N MET A 284 -7.07 -8.23 3.63
CA MET A 284 -6.23 -7.77 4.73
C MET A 284 -6.99 -7.83 6.06
N LYS A 285 -8.24 -7.36 6.10
CA LYS A 285 -9.07 -7.39 7.31
C LYS A 285 -9.39 -8.83 7.73
N SER A 286 -9.64 -9.75 6.80
CA SER A 286 -9.92 -11.15 7.12
C SER A 286 -8.73 -11.87 7.79
N ARG A 287 -7.51 -11.33 7.64
CA ARG A 287 -6.28 -11.83 8.26
C ARG A 287 -6.05 -11.30 9.69
N MET A 288 -6.80 -10.31 10.13
CA MET A 288 -6.64 -9.67 11.43
C MET A 288 -7.60 -10.26 12.47
N LYS A 289 -7.10 -10.54 13.68
CA LYS A 289 -7.90 -11.08 14.79
C LYS A 289 -7.85 -10.15 15.99
N LYS A 290 -9.01 -9.74 16.49
CA LYS A 290 -9.13 -8.98 17.74
C LYS A 290 -8.98 -9.93 18.93
N ASN A 291 -8.23 -9.50 19.92
CA ASN A 291 -8.13 -10.12 21.24
C ASN A 291 -9.28 -9.62 22.13
N GLU A 292 -9.52 -10.31 23.25
CA GLU A 292 -10.57 -9.95 24.21
C GLU A 292 -10.36 -8.57 24.85
N ASP A 293 -9.11 -8.13 24.97
CA ASP A 293 -8.72 -6.81 25.50
C ASP A 293 -8.89 -5.65 24.50
N GLY A 294 -9.44 -5.93 23.31
CA GLY A 294 -9.65 -4.94 22.26
C GLY A 294 -8.43 -4.63 21.40
N THR A 295 -7.28 -5.26 21.64
CA THR A 295 -6.11 -5.18 20.75
C THR A 295 -6.24 -6.14 19.56
N TYR A 296 -5.36 -6.02 18.57
CA TYR A 296 -5.15 -7.03 17.54
C TYR A 296 -4.01 -7.95 17.93
N ALA A 297 -4.17 -9.25 17.68
CA ALA A 297 -3.04 -10.13 17.52
C ALA A 297 -2.20 -9.63 16.34
N ILE A 298 -0.88 -9.52 16.52
CA ILE A 298 0.02 -9.13 15.42
C ILE A 298 -0.13 -10.17 14.32
N TRP A 299 -0.52 -9.70 13.13
CA TRP A 299 -0.83 -10.57 12.01
C TRP A 299 0.45 -11.10 11.34
N ASN A 300 0.27 -12.16 10.58
CA ASN A 300 1.36 -12.75 9.81
C ASN A 300 1.80 -11.79 8.71
N TYR A 301 3.10 -11.73 8.45
CA TYR A 301 3.69 -10.95 7.35
C TYR A 301 3.17 -11.39 5.97
N TRP A 302 3.00 -12.70 5.83
CA TRP A 302 2.48 -13.33 4.63
C TRP A 302 1.62 -14.53 5.02
N GLN A 303 0.55 -14.76 4.25
CA GLN A 303 -0.32 -15.93 4.35
C GLN A 303 -0.78 -16.33 2.95
N PRO A 304 -0.96 -17.63 2.68
CA PRO A 304 -1.56 -18.07 1.43
C PRO A 304 -2.90 -17.39 1.18
N ALA A 305 -3.08 -16.82 -0.01
CA ALA A 305 -4.32 -16.18 -0.44
C ALA A 305 -5.16 -17.10 -1.35
N GLY A 306 -4.53 -18.10 -1.96
CA GLY A 306 -5.22 -19.07 -2.81
C GLY A 306 -4.33 -20.24 -3.22
N PRO A 307 -4.82 -21.11 -4.13
CA PRO A 307 -4.12 -22.33 -4.54
C PRO A 307 -2.72 -22.09 -5.09
N TRP A 308 -2.48 -20.94 -5.75
CA TRP A 308 -1.18 -20.57 -6.29
C TRP A 308 -0.08 -20.38 -5.23
N ASP A 309 -0.42 -20.29 -3.93
CA ASP A 309 0.55 -20.11 -2.85
C ASP A 309 1.02 -21.42 -2.20
N TYR A 310 0.55 -22.56 -2.72
CA TYR A 310 0.91 -23.88 -2.22
C TYR A 310 1.80 -24.64 -3.20
N LYS A 311 2.72 -25.44 -2.66
CA LYS A 311 3.49 -26.42 -3.42
C LYS A 311 2.62 -27.65 -3.70
N VAL A 312 3.12 -28.54 -4.55
CA VAL A 312 2.44 -29.80 -4.92
C VAL A 312 2.18 -30.70 -3.69
N ASP A 313 3.04 -30.63 -2.67
CA ASP A 313 2.89 -31.38 -1.42
C ASP A 313 1.88 -30.75 -0.43
N GLY A 314 1.24 -29.63 -0.80
CA GLY A 314 0.30 -28.90 0.04
C GLY A 314 0.93 -27.99 1.09
N SER A 315 2.27 -27.91 1.17
CA SER A 315 2.95 -26.94 2.03
C SER A 315 2.93 -25.54 1.43
N PRO A 316 2.92 -24.47 2.24
CA PRO A 316 2.98 -23.11 1.72
C PRO A 316 4.33 -22.84 1.02
N LYS A 317 4.30 -22.03 -0.04
CA LYS A 317 5.51 -21.60 -0.77
C LYS A 317 6.42 -20.68 0.04
N HIS A 318 5.88 -20.01 1.05
CA HIS A 318 6.61 -19.10 1.91
C HIS A 318 6.27 -19.28 3.39
N TRP A 319 7.10 -18.72 4.26
CA TRP A 319 6.91 -18.81 5.70
C TRP A 319 5.67 -18.00 6.14
N VAL A 320 4.90 -18.60 7.04
CA VAL A 320 3.70 -18.01 7.64
C VAL A 320 3.98 -17.69 9.09
N GLY A 321 4.11 -16.40 9.41
CA GLY A 321 4.36 -15.96 10.78
C GLY A 321 4.52 -14.44 10.92
N VAL A 322 4.66 -14.00 12.17
CA VAL A 322 4.89 -12.59 12.54
C VAL A 322 6.34 -12.22 12.28
N HIS A 323 6.60 -11.36 11.31
CA HIS A 323 7.96 -11.02 10.91
C HIS A 323 8.66 -10.17 11.98
N PRO A 324 9.97 -10.41 12.27
CA PRO A 324 10.68 -9.69 13.32
C PRO A 324 10.87 -8.20 13.02
N ASN A 325 10.95 -7.81 11.73
CA ASN A 325 11.03 -6.41 11.32
C ASN A 325 9.70 -5.68 11.55
N ALA A 326 9.66 -4.85 12.59
CA ALA A 326 8.49 -4.02 12.92
C ALA A 326 8.10 -3.03 11.81
N GLY A 327 9.03 -2.64 10.93
CA GLY A 327 8.78 -1.70 9.84
C GLY A 327 7.76 -2.19 8.80
N TYR A 328 7.56 -3.50 8.65
CA TYR A 328 6.53 -4.02 7.74
C TYR A 328 5.11 -3.74 8.25
N TYR A 329 4.95 -3.75 9.57
CA TYR A 329 3.66 -3.45 10.21
C TYR A 329 3.31 -1.97 10.13
N GLN A 330 4.32 -1.09 10.12
CA GLN A 330 4.11 0.33 9.84
C GLN A 330 3.46 0.54 8.45
N ILE A 331 3.97 -0.15 7.42
CA ILE A 331 3.41 -0.07 6.05
C ILE A 331 1.97 -0.60 6.02
N ASP A 332 1.72 -1.71 6.71
CA ASP A 332 0.38 -2.28 6.82
C ASP A 332 -0.60 -1.32 7.49
N THR A 333 -0.19 -0.70 8.60
CA THR A 333 -1.00 0.31 9.30
C THR A 333 -1.24 1.55 8.44
N GLU A 334 -0.27 1.99 7.63
CA GLU A 334 -0.49 3.06 6.65
C GLU A 334 -1.55 2.68 5.62
N GLY A 335 -1.52 1.45 5.09
CA GLY A 335 -2.55 0.96 4.17
C GLY A 335 -3.94 0.91 4.81
N ILE A 336 -4.03 0.42 6.05
CA ILE A 336 -5.29 0.34 6.79
C ILE A 336 -5.86 1.74 7.09
N VAL A 337 -5.00 2.68 7.51
CA VAL A 337 -5.42 4.07 7.73
C VAL A 337 -5.88 4.71 6.43
N ASP A 338 -5.16 4.51 5.32
CA ASP A 338 -5.59 4.99 4.01
C ASP A 338 -6.97 4.39 3.64
N ALA A 339 -7.19 3.08 3.83
CA ALA A 339 -8.49 2.45 3.60
C ALA A 339 -9.61 3.07 4.46
N TYR A 340 -9.37 3.25 5.76
CA TYR A 340 -10.30 3.89 6.68
C TYR A 340 -10.66 5.32 6.24
N LEU A 341 -9.65 6.12 5.88
CA LEU A 341 -9.84 7.49 5.39
C LEU A 341 -10.58 7.55 4.05
N HIS A 342 -10.61 6.45 3.30
CA HIS A 342 -11.40 6.31 2.08
C HIS A 342 -12.76 5.66 2.32
N GLU A 343 -13.16 5.43 3.57
CA GLU A 343 -14.41 4.76 3.95
C GLU A 343 -14.50 3.34 3.37
N LEU A 344 -13.36 2.64 3.32
CA LEU A 344 -13.25 1.28 2.81
C LEU A 344 -12.93 0.30 3.94
N VAL A 345 -13.80 -0.71 4.10
CA VAL A 345 -13.60 -1.96 4.86
C VAL A 345 -13.35 -1.80 6.37
N PHE A 346 -12.42 -0.96 6.78
CA PHE A 346 -12.02 -0.66 8.14
C PHE A 346 -12.87 0.45 8.74
N THR A 347 -13.18 0.32 10.03
CA THR A 347 -14.04 1.24 10.77
C THR A 347 -13.25 1.98 11.85
N LYS A 348 -13.92 2.92 12.53
CA LYS A 348 -13.34 3.60 13.70
C LYS A 348 -12.93 2.62 14.80
N ASP A 349 -13.68 1.53 14.99
CA ASP A 349 -13.36 0.50 15.98
C ASP A 349 -12.08 -0.28 15.61
N ASP A 350 -11.78 -0.39 14.31
CA ASP A 350 -10.53 -0.99 13.85
C ASP A 350 -9.35 -0.04 14.09
N ILE A 351 -9.52 1.27 13.87
CA ILE A 351 -8.50 2.27 14.22
C ILE A 351 -8.25 2.31 15.73
N ASN A 352 -9.30 2.26 16.55
CA ASN A 352 -9.17 2.21 18.01
C ASN A 352 -8.42 0.95 18.47
N ALA A 353 -8.72 -0.21 17.88
CA ALA A 353 -8.02 -1.46 18.17
C ALA A 353 -6.54 -1.40 17.74
N LEU A 354 -6.22 -0.75 16.60
CA LEU A 354 -4.84 -0.51 16.20
C LEU A 354 -4.09 0.41 17.18
N ILE A 355 -4.72 1.46 17.67
CA ILE A 355 -4.15 2.35 18.70
C ILE A 355 -3.87 1.56 19.98
N ALA A 356 -4.86 0.79 20.47
CA ALA A 356 -4.68 -0.05 21.65
C ALA A 356 -3.51 -1.04 21.47
N THR A 357 -3.40 -1.65 20.29
CA THR A 357 -2.30 -2.56 19.94
C THR A 357 -0.95 -1.85 19.95
N ALA A 358 -0.86 -0.67 19.33
CA ALA A 358 0.36 0.13 19.27
C ALA A 358 0.86 0.49 20.66
N LEU A 359 -0.04 0.91 21.56
CA LEU A 359 0.27 1.25 22.94
C LEU A 359 0.69 0.01 23.76
N ALA A 360 -0.07 -1.08 23.67
CA ALA A 360 0.20 -2.32 24.42
C ALA A 360 1.53 -2.97 24.01
N THR A 361 1.86 -2.93 22.71
CA THR A 361 3.08 -3.55 22.16
C THR A 361 4.26 -2.59 22.03
N LYS A 362 4.07 -1.30 22.38
CA LYS A 362 5.04 -0.22 22.17
C LYS A 362 5.54 -0.12 20.72
N ARG A 363 4.63 -0.34 19.77
CA ARG A 363 4.85 -0.22 18.32
C ARG A 363 4.11 1.01 17.82
N TYR A 364 4.72 2.17 18.00
CA TYR A 364 4.09 3.47 17.72
C TYR A 364 4.05 3.75 16.22
N TRP A 365 3.01 3.23 15.55
CA TRP A 365 2.87 3.41 14.11
C TRP A 365 2.50 4.84 13.75
N SER A 366 3.31 5.51 12.93
CA SER A 366 3.15 6.95 12.66
C SER A 366 1.88 7.30 11.87
N ALA A 367 1.28 6.32 11.18
CA ALA A 367 -0.01 6.49 10.54
C ALA A 367 -1.15 6.77 11.53
N LEU A 368 -0.99 6.37 12.80
CA LEU A 368 -1.98 6.54 13.85
C LEU A 368 -1.90 7.89 14.59
N VAL A 369 -0.85 8.68 14.34
CA VAL A 369 -0.63 9.97 15.01
C VAL A 369 -1.85 10.90 14.95
N PRO A 370 -2.57 11.04 13.82
CA PRO A 370 -3.79 11.86 13.77
C PRO A 370 -4.91 11.44 14.73
N PHE A 371 -4.85 10.22 15.24
CA PHE A 371 -5.91 9.59 16.02
C PHE A 371 -5.54 9.37 17.49
N SER A 372 -4.28 9.59 17.88
CA SER A 372 -3.81 9.35 19.26
C SER A 372 -2.68 10.32 19.64
N ALA A 373 -2.94 11.17 20.63
CA ALA A 373 -1.94 12.08 21.20
C ALA A 373 -0.79 11.34 21.91
N ASP A 374 -1.07 10.16 22.48
CA ASP A 374 -0.03 9.33 23.10
C ASP A 374 0.93 8.80 22.04
N ILE A 375 0.41 8.31 20.91
CA ILE A 375 1.26 7.89 19.78
C ILE A 375 2.00 9.08 19.18
N GLN A 376 1.36 10.25 19.07
CA GLN A 376 2.03 11.48 18.62
C GLN A 376 3.27 11.78 19.47
N LYS A 377 3.11 11.79 20.80
CA LYS A 377 4.20 12.06 21.74
C LYS A 377 5.36 11.09 21.54
N GLU A 378 5.07 9.80 21.39
CA GLU A 378 6.10 8.77 21.21
C GLU A 378 6.80 8.89 19.85
N VAL A 379 6.08 9.28 18.79
CA VAL A 379 6.67 9.57 17.47
C VAL A 379 7.58 10.79 17.54
N GLU A 380 7.14 11.89 18.16
CA GLU A 380 7.96 13.10 18.35
C GLU A 380 9.21 12.86 19.21
N ALA A 381 9.14 11.94 20.17
CA ALA A 381 10.28 11.60 21.01
C ALA A 381 11.34 10.75 20.29
N HIS A 382 10.94 9.91 19.32
CA HIS A 382 11.82 8.85 18.80
C HIS A 382 12.11 8.92 17.29
N MET A 383 11.27 9.58 16.50
CA MET A 383 11.52 9.71 15.06
C MET A 383 12.75 10.58 14.81
N LYS A 384 13.57 10.16 13.85
CA LYS A 384 14.80 10.86 13.44
C LYS A 384 14.59 11.48 12.05
N PRO A 385 14.37 12.80 11.94
CA PRO A 385 14.17 13.47 10.65
C PRO A 385 15.34 13.32 9.67
N ASP A 386 16.53 13.12 10.22
CA ASP A 386 17.81 12.93 9.52
C ASP A 386 18.20 11.46 9.35
N SER A 387 17.22 10.55 9.28
CA SER A 387 17.43 9.13 9.01
C SER A 387 16.82 8.71 7.66
N TRP A 388 17.15 7.51 7.19
CA TRP A 388 16.52 6.92 6.00
C TRP A 388 14.99 6.89 6.09
N GLY A 389 14.43 6.45 7.23
CA GLY A 389 12.99 6.49 7.48
C GLY A 389 12.45 7.92 7.66
N GLY A 390 13.31 8.87 8.02
CA GLY A 390 12.99 10.29 8.13
C GLY A 390 12.73 10.96 6.78
N LEU A 391 13.35 10.49 5.69
CA LEU A 391 13.20 11.06 4.35
C LEU A 391 11.73 11.20 3.94
N SER A 392 10.92 10.15 4.15
CA SER A 392 9.47 10.16 3.91
C SER A 392 8.66 10.40 5.19
N GLY A 393 9.01 9.73 6.28
CA GLY A 393 8.22 9.72 7.51
C GLY A 393 8.14 11.09 8.19
N ALA A 394 9.27 11.79 8.30
CA ALA A 394 9.30 13.12 8.91
C ALA A 394 8.67 14.17 7.99
N ALA A 395 8.90 14.11 6.67
CA ALA A 395 8.24 14.98 5.70
C ALA A 395 6.71 14.89 5.80
N ARG A 396 6.18 13.67 5.82
CA ARG A 396 4.73 13.44 5.99
C ARG A 396 4.23 14.03 7.30
N TYR A 397 4.94 13.82 8.40
CA TYR A 397 4.54 14.37 9.70
C TYR A 397 4.55 15.90 9.71
N LEU A 398 5.61 16.51 9.17
CA LEU A 398 5.73 17.97 9.02
C LEU A 398 4.61 18.55 8.15
N ALA A 399 4.20 17.84 7.08
CA ALA A 399 3.06 18.27 6.26
C ALA A 399 1.76 18.34 7.08
N LEU A 400 1.49 17.33 7.91
CA LEU A 400 0.32 17.33 8.79
C LEU A 400 0.38 18.48 9.83
N GLN A 401 1.56 18.76 10.38
CA GLN A 401 1.76 19.84 11.34
C GLN A 401 1.67 21.24 10.68
N ALA A 402 2.07 21.36 9.43
CA ALA A 402 1.93 22.60 8.66
C ALA A 402 0.46 22.96 8.43
N GLU A 403 -0.42 21.99 8.20
CA GLU A 403 -1.87 22.22 8.11
C GLU A 403 -2.45 22.77 9.42
N LEU A 404 -2.02 22.24 10.57
CA LEU A 404 -2.43 22.77 11.88
C LEU A 404 -1.94 24.20 12.13
N ARG A 405 -0.87 24.63 11.45
CA ARG A 405 -0.34 26.00 11.50
C ARG A 405 -1.06 26.96 10.57
N GLY A 406 -1.87 26.45 9.63
CA GLY A 406 -2.54 27.25 8.62
C GLY A 406 -1.67 27.60 7.41
N ASN A 407 -0.65 26.79 7.13
CA ASN A 407 0.27 26.95 5.99
C ASN A 407 -0.24 26.39 4.67
#